data_AF-A0A7C9TVS7-F1
#
_entry.id   AF-A0A7C9TVS7-F1
#
_cell.length_a   1.000
_cell.length_b   1.000
_cell.length_c   1.000
_cell.angle_alpha   90.00
_cell.angle_beta   90.00
_cell.angle_gamma   90.00
#
_symmetry.space_group_name_H-M   'P 1'
#
loop_
_entity.id
_entity.type
_entity.pdbx_description
1 polymer ?
#
loop_
_entity_poly.entity_id
_entity_poly.type
_entity_poly.pdbx_seq_one_letter_code
_entity_poly.pdbx_strand_id
1 'polypeptide(L)'
;MNSIDEVAEALNEGDYRGAARLLKALLKESPENPWVQLYVARLYEETDKLEAAEKVYRKLLRQARNPKVVGQARQGLKRVETIPKERRKEAIARATANPDRRQLGVLVLEPIADELKTEAARRFARIMQLQPYSARLLLPSRSWRMYRTGAIGELRVFVAELRQAEIPCFCATVEQINQIPIFKVRYFQAISPGASVVCKNRSNQLGQLAFDWSEVNHVVTALMPIFKEVAVQNHRRTRTNYKEKTSDYVGICDLHLQNRGCILRLCQETYQFQEGVTFTPVLDKAFSGSNVKIDSLSVNLRWQTLLKFLQEKLVLAGVQSDFNFFAETALPESNMLEYIDSQIEFWRYAPSNWDPAFQLYSGLILLRRSL
;
A
#
# COMPACT_ATOMS: atom_id res chain seq x y z
N MET A 1 -54.39 -16.24 -19.93
CA MET A 1 -52.98 -16.69 -19.84
C MET A 1 -52.26 -15.67 -19.00
N ASN A 2 -51.58 -16.11 -17.93
CA ASN A 2 -51.00 -15.20 -16.95
C ASN A 2 -49.78 -14.49 -17.56
N SER A 3 -49.78 -13.16 -17.57
CA SER A 3 -48.64 -12.35 -18.04
C SER A 3 -47.32 -12.67 -17.31
N ILE A 4 -47.38 -13.31 -16.14
CA ILE A 4 -46.22 -13.81 -15.39
C ILE A 4 -45.59 -15.05 -16.05
N ASP A 5 -46.38 -15.93 -16.64
CA ASP A 5 -45.88 -17.14 -17.31
C ASP A 5 -45.17 -16.77 -18.62
N GLU A 6 -45.67 -15.76 -19.35
CA GLU A 6 -45.03 -15.20 -20.56
C GLU A 6 -43.64 -14.60 -20.24
N VAL A 7 -43.48 -13.97 -19.08
CA VAL A 7 -42.15 -13.49 -18.62
C VAL A 7 -41.21 -14.66 -18.35
N ALA A 8 -41.72 -15.75 -17.76
CA ALA A 8 -40.91 -16.93 -17.47
C ALA A 8 -40.43 -17.61 -18.75
N GLU A 9 -41.29 -17.72 -19.75
CA GLU A 9 -40.95 -18.24 -21.09
C GLU A 9 -39.90 -17.36 -21.78
N ALA A 10 -40.14 -16.05 -21.86
CA ALA A 10 -39.19 -15.12 -22.49
C ALA A 10 -37.79 -15.17 -21.84
N LEU A 11 -37.72 -15.31 -20.51
CA LEU A 11 -36.43 -15.47 -19.80
C LEU A 11 -35.77 -16.83 -20.06
N ASN A 12 -36.53 -17.89 -20.26
CA ASN A 12 -35.98 -19.22 -20.58
C ASN A 12 -35.49 -19.31 -22.03
N GLU A 13 -36.12 -18.58 -22.94
CA GLU A 13 -35.75 -18.49 -24.36
C GLU A 13 -34.61 -17.50 -24.63
N GLY A 14 -34.18 -16.73 -23.63
CA GLY A 14 -33.15 -15.70 -23.77
C GLY A 14 -33.63 -14.40 -24.41
N ASP A 15 -34.94 -14.20 -24.59
CA ASP A 15 -35.50 -12.91 -25.03
C ASP A 15 -35.58 -11.89 -23.87
N TYR A 16 -34.41 -11.38 -23.49
CA TYR A 16 -34.30 -10.39 -22.42
C TYR A 16 -35.00 -9.06 -22.75
N ARG A 17 -35.14 -8.72 -24.04
CA ARG A 17 -35.85 -7.49 -24.47
C ARG A 17 -37.35 -7.64 -24.33
N GLY A 18 -37.90 -8.79 -24.74
CA GLY A 18 -39.30 -9.15 -24.52
C GLY A 18 -39.64 -9.23 -23.03
N ALA A 19 -38.83 -9.96 -22.26
CA ALA A 19 -38.97 -10.06 -20.81
C ALA A 19 -38.96 -8.68 -20.13
N ALA A 20 -38.05 -7.77 -20.50
CA ALA A 20 -38.00 -6.42 -19.96
C ALA A 20 -39.26 -5.59 -20.25
N ARG A 21 -39.83 -5.73 -21.45
CA ARG A 21 -41.05 -5.02 -21.86
C ARG A 21 -42.26 -5.49 -21.05
N LEU A 22 -42.43 -6.81 -20.92
CA LEU A 22 -43.50 -7.43 -20.13
C LEU A 22 -43.36 -7.05 -18.64
N LEU A 23 -42.16 -7.15 -18.09
CA LEU A 23 -41.88 -6.75 -16.70
C LEU A 23 -42.15 -5.27 -16.43
N LYS A 24 -41.89 -4.38 -17.39
CA LYS A 24 -42.18 -2.95 -17.26
C LYS A 24 -43.68 -2.68 -17.13
N ALA A 25 -44.53 -3.43 -17.83
CA ALA A 25 -45.98 -3.32 -17.69
C ALA A 25 -46.44 -3.85 -16.32
N LEU A 26 -45.98 -5.06 -15.95
CA LEU A 26 -46.31 -5.69 -14.68
C LEU A 26 -45.86 -4.89 -13.45
N LEU A 27 -44.72 -4.21 -13.52
CA LEU A 27 -44.23 -3.35 -12.44
C LEU A 27 -45.10 -2.10 -12.24
N LYS A 28 -45.77 -1.60 -13.28
CA LYS A 28 -46.72 -0.48 -13.13
C LYS A 28 -47.99 -0.92 -12.44
N GLU A 29 -48.48 -2.10 -12.77
CA GLU A 29 -49.72 -2.64 -12.22
C GLU A 29 -49.55 -3.20 -10.81
N SER A 30 -48.41 -3.84 -10.53
CA SER A 30 -48.19 -4.58 -9.29
C SER A 30 -46.72 -4.54 -8.84
N PRO A 31 -46.23 -3.37 -8.40
CA PRO A 31 -44.81 -3.19 -8.07
C PRO A 31 -44.33 -4.07 -6.91
N GLU A 32 -45.20 -4.41 -5.95
CA GLU A 32 -44.83 -5.22 -4.78
C GLU A 32 -45.16 -6.71 -4.94
N ASN A 33 -45.58 -7.17 -6.14
CA ASN A 33 -45.83 -8.59 -6.38
C ASN A 33 -44.50 -9.38 -6.31
N PRO A 34 -44.37 -10.37 -5.41
CA PRO A 34 -43.13 -11.12 -5.23
C PRO A 34 -42.66 -11.88 -6.47
N TRP A 35 -43.58 -12.32 -7.34
CA TRP A 35 -43.22 -12.98 -8.60
C TRP A 35 -42.65 -12.02 -9.62
N VAL A 36 -43.25 -10.83 -9.76
CA VAL A 36 -42.74 -9.77 -10.64
C VAL A 36 -41.34 -9.36 -10.20
N GLN A 37 -41.13 -9.14 -8.90
CA GLN A 37 -39.83 -8.81 -8.33
C GLN A 37 -38.79 -9.93 -8.54
N LEU A 38 -39.19 -11.20 -8.44
CA LEU A 38 -38.30 -12.34 -8.68
C LEU A 38 -37.81 -12.38 -10.13
N TYR A 39 -38.69 -12.15 -11.10
CA TYR A 39 -38.32 -12.11 -12.50
C TYR A 39 -37.52 -10.87 -12.88
N VAL A 40 -37.72 -9.73 -12.22
CA VAL A 40 -36.82 -8.57 -12.33
C VAL A 40 -35.41 -8.92 -11.87
N ALA A 41 -35.27 -9.60 -10.72
CA ALA A 41 -33.98 -10.04 -10.23
C ALA A 41 -33.30 -11.01 -11.21
N ARG A 42 -34.06 -11.95 -11.77
CA ARG A 42 -33.57 -12.90 -12.79
C ARG A 42 -33.14 -12.19 -14.07
N LEU A 43 -33.93 -11.24 -14.57
CA LEU A 43 -33.52 -10.43 -15.73
C LEU A 43 -32.21 -9.68 -15.46
N TYR A 44 -32.03 -9.12 -14.26
CA TYR A 44 -30.78 -8.49 -13.86
C TYR A 44 -29.61 -9.49 -13.77
N GLU A 45 -29.84 -10.70 -13.27
CA GLU A 45 -28.85 -11.78 -13.26
C GLU A 45 -28.38 -12.10 -14.69
N GLU A 46 -29.32 -12.36 -15.60
CA GLU A 46 -29.05 -12.77 -16.98
C GLU A 46 -28.43 -11.65 -17.84
N THR A 47 -28.68 -10.38 -17.48
CA THR A 47 -28.10 -9.21 -18.16
C THR A 47 -26.83 -8.68 -17.48
N ASP A 48 -26.21 -9.50 -16.64
CA ASP A 48 -24.96 -9.22 -15.90
C ASP A 48 -25.02 -8.03 -14.92
N LYS A 49 -26.23 -7.59 -14.55
CA LYS A 49 -26.49 -6.56 -13.54
C LYS A 49 -26.55 -7.17 -12.15
N LEU A 50 -25.49 -7.89 -11.78
CA LEU A 50 -25.42 -8.73 -10.58
C LEU A 50 -25.75 -7.97 -9.29
N GLU A 51 -25.30 -6.72 -9.16
CA GLU A 51 -25.56 -5.90 -7.97
C GLU A 51 -27.04 -5.56 -7.79
N ALA A 52 -27.71 -5.25 -8.92
CA ALA A 52 -29.13 -4.97 -8.93
C ALA A 52 -29.93 -6.24 -8.62
N ALA A 53 -29.53 -7.38 -9.20
CA ALA A 53 -30.12 -8.69 -8.91
C ALA A 53 -30.02 -9.04 -7.42
N GLU A 54 -28.83 -8.90 -6.83
CA GLU A 54 -28.58 -9.17 -5.41
C GLU A 54 -29.49 -8.35 -4.50
N LYS A 55 -29.62 -7.04 -4.76
CA LYS A 55 -30.47 -6.14 -3.97
C LYS A 55 -31.93 -6.60 -3.99
N VAL A 56 -32.44 -7.01 -5.14
CA VAL A 56 -33.82 -7.49 -5.28
C VAL A 56 -34.00 -8.84 -4.60
N TYR A 57 -33.07 -9.80 -4.76
CA TYR A 57 -33.13 -11.07 -4.05
C TYR A 57 -33.11 -10.90 -2.52
N ARG A 58 -32.23 -10.04 -1.98
CA ARG A 58 -32.21 -9.73 -0.54
C ARG A 58 -33.48 -9.02 -0.07
N LYS A 59 -34.15 -8.22 -0.91
CA LYS A 59 -35.47 -7.62 -0.60
C LYS A 59 -36.53 -8.74 -0.51
N LEU A 60 -36.57 -9.63 -1.50
CA LEU A 60 -37.50 -10.76 -1.55
C LEU A 60 -37.38 -11.68 -0.33
N LEU A 61 -36.16 -12.03 0.08
CA LEU A 61 -35.93 -12.90 1.24
C LEU A 61 -36.42 -12.30 2.57
N ARG A 62 -36.57 -10.98 2.66
CA ARG A 62 -37.07 -10.29 3.85
C ARG A 62 -38.59 -10.12 3.85
N GLN A 63 -39.22 -10.04 2.69
CA GLN A 63 -40.61 -9.58 2.54
C GLN A 63 -41.55 -10.67 2.00
N ALA A 64 -41.06 -11.58 1.17
CA ALA A 64 -41.90 -12.60 0.54
C ALA A 64 -42.30 -13.69 1.55
N ARG A 65 -43.59 -14.02 1.58
CA ARG A 65 -44.12 -15.14 2.39
C ARG A 65 -44.33 -16.43 1.58
N ASN A 66 -44.31 -16.34 0.24
CA ASN A 66 -44.51 -17.49 -0.63
C ASN A 66 -43.25 -18.38 -0.62
N PRO A 67 -43.34 -19.66 -0.17
CA PRO A 67 -42.17 -20.54 -0.07
C PRO A 67 -41.44 -20.78 -1.38
N LYS A 68 -42.16 -20.83 -2.52
CA LYS A 68 -41.57 -21.06 -3.84
C LYS A 68 -40.73 -19.86 -4.29
N VAL A 69 -41.24 -18.65 -4.08
CA VAL A 69 -40.51 -17.40 -4.36
C VAL A 69 -39.27 -17.29 -3.47
N VAL A 70 -39.41 -17.60 -2.18
CA VAL A 70 -38.27 -17.58 -1.24
C VAL A 70 -37.20 -18.60 -1.65
N GLY A 71 -37.60 -19.82 -2.03
CA GLY A 71 -36.69 -20.85 -2.51
C GLY A 71 -35.90 -20.43 -3.76
N GLN A 72 -36.60 -19.89 -4.76
CA GLN A 72 -35.96 -19.38 -5.98
C GLN A 72 -35.08 -18.16 -5.73
N ALA A 73 -35.49 -17.24 -4.84
CA ALA A 73 -34.69 -16.09 -4.47
C ALA A 73 -33.39 -16.48 -3.73
N ARG A 74 -33.41 -17.53 -2.89
CA ARG A 74 -32.19 -18.07 -2.25
C ARG A 74 -31.22 -18.65 -3.29
N GLN A 75 -31.75 -19.40 -4.26
CA GLN A 75 -30.93 -19.97 -5.33
C GLN A 75 -30.33 -18.89 -6.23
N GLY A 76 -31.13 -17.89 -6.62
CA GLY A 76 -30.65 -16.73 -7.39
C GLY A 76 -29.58 -15.95 -6.63
N LEU A 77 -29.80 -15.66 -5.35
CA LEU A 77 -28.79 -15.00 -4.51
C LEU A 77 -27.48 -15.79 -4.47
N LYS A 78 -27.55 -17.12 -4.29
CA LYS A 78 -26.36 -17.98 -4.29
C LYS A 78 -25.61 -17.91 -5.62
N ARG A 79 -26.30 -17.93 -6.77
CA ARG A 79 -25.65 -17.81 -8.09
C ARG A 79 -25.00 -16.45 -8.28
N VAL A 80 -25.72 -15.37 -8.00
CA VAL A 80 -25.22 -14.00 -8.08
C VAL A 80 -24.00 -13.77 -7.17
N GLU A 81 -23.93 -14.42 -6.01
CA GLU A 81 -22.76 -14.38 -5.12
C GLU A 81 -21.60 -15.27 -5.60
N THR A 82 -21.87 -16.30 -6.41
CA THR A 82 -20.87 -17.27 -6.89
C THR A 82 -20.20 -16.83 -8.19
N ILE A 83 -20.97 -16.26 -9.13
CA ILE A 83 -20.47 -15.83 -10.46
C ILE A 83 -19.23 -14.93 -10.35
N PRO A 84 -19.21 -13.85 -9.53
CA PRO A 84 -18.02 -13.00 -9.41
C PRO A 84 -16.81 -13.75 -8.85
N LYS A 85 -17.03 -14.70 -7.93
CA LYS A 85 -15.94 -15.48 -7.31
C LYS A 85 -15.30 -16.41 -8.33
N GLU A 86 -16.10 -17.06 -9.16
CA GLU A 86 -15.61 -17.94 -10.23
C GLU A 86 -14.88 -17.15 -11.31
N ARG A 87 -15.49 -16.05 -11.80
CA ARG A 87 -14.83 -15.14 -12.76
C ARG A 87 -13.47 -14.65 -12.24
N ARG A 88 -13.38 -14.30 -10.95
CA ARG A 88 -12.11 -13.90 -10.34
C ARG A 88 -11.11 -15.05 -10.28
N LYS A 89 -11.54 -16.24 -9.85
CA LYS A 89 -10.65 -17.43 -9.83
C LYS A 89 -10.07 -17.73 -11.20
N GLU A 90 -10.90 -17.68 -12.25
CA GLU A 90 -10.45 -17.84 -13.63
C GLU A 90 -9.50 -16.73 -14.07
N ALA A 91 -9.80 -15.47 -13.73
CA ALA A 91 -8.93 -14.34 -14.02
C ALA A 91 -7.56 -14.49 -13.35
N ILE A 92 -7.53 -14.92 -12.09
CA ILE A 92 -6.29 -15.20 -11.35
C ILE A 92 -5.54 -16.37 -12.00
N ALA A 93 -6.21 -17.48 -12.32
CA ALA A 93 -5.58 -18.64 -12.97
C ALA A 93 -4.96 -18.27 -14.33
N ARG A 94 -5.66 -17.47 -15.14
CA ARG A 94 -5.13 -16.93 -16.40
C ARG A 94 -3.96 -15.98 -16.15
N ALA A 95 -4.05 -15.12 -15.13
CA ALA A 95 -3.01 -14.16 -14.81
C ALA A 95 -1.73 -14.81 -14.27
N THR A 96 -1.82 -15.95 -13.59
CA THR A 96 -0.67 -16.67 -13.01
C THR A 96 -0.19 -17.86 -13.84
N ALA A 97 -0.78 -18.07 -15.03
CA ALA A 97 -0.33 -19.11 -15.97
C ALA A 97 1.12 -18.88 -16.44
N ASN A 98 1.52 -17.62 -16.65
CA ASN A 98 2.90 -17.26 -16.97
C ASN A 98 3.78 -17.29 -15.70
N PRO A 99 4.93 -18.01 -15.69
CA PRO A 99 5.89 -18.01 -14.59
C PRO A 99 6.33 -16.62 -14.11
N ASP A 100 6.54 -15.66 -15.00
CA ASP A 100 6.95 -14.28 -14.66
C ASP A 100 5.92 -13.58 -13.77
N ARG A 101 4.65 -14.02 -13.86
CA ARG A 101 3.53 -13.46 -13.08
C ARG A 101 3.32 -14.18 -11.75
N ARG A 102 4.17 -15.15 -11.41
CA ARG A 102 4.18 -15.83 -10.10
C ARG A 102 5.16 -15.22 -9.12
N GLN A 103 5.95 -14.24 -9.55
CA GLN A 103 6.86 -13.50 -8.68
C GLN A 103 6.12 -12.94 -7.47
N LEU A 104 6.79 -12.97 -6.31
CA LEU A 104 6.28 -12.42 -5.07
C LEU A 104 6.12 -10.89 -5.22
N GLY A 105 4.95 -10.40 -4.88
CA GLY A 105 4.63 -8.98 -4.88
C GLY A 105 3.84 -8.55 -3.67
N VAL A 106 3.65 -7.24 -3.59
CA VAL A 106 2.91 -6.55 -2.54
C VAL A 106 1.77 -5.73 -3.16
N LEU A 107 0.64 -5.68 -2.49
CA LEU A 107 -0.47 -4.78 -2.79
C LEU A 107 -0.52 -3.70 -1.71
N VAL A 108 -0.49 -2.45 -2.16
CA VAL A 108 -0.47 -1.26 -1.31
C VAL A 108 -1.74 -0.45 -1.55
N LEU A 109 -2.43 -0.09 -0.47
CA LEU A 109 -3.57 0.82 -0.49
C LEU A 109 -3.07 2.25 -0.23
N GLU A 110 -3.60 3.19 -1.01
CA GLU A 110 -3.30 4.61 -0.86
C GLU A 110 -4.37 5.31 0.00
N PRO A 111 -4.02 6.43 0.65
CA PRO A 111 -4.95 7.23 1.43
C PRO A 111 -6.23 7.59 0.67
N ILE A 112 -7.35 7.49 1.38
CA ILE A 112 -8.65 7.93 0.90
C ILE A 112 -9.16 9.02 1.84
N ALA A 113 -9.67 10.10 1.26
CA ALA A 113 -10.29 11.19 2.01
C ALA A 113 -11.45 10.66 2.87
N ASP A 114 -11.58 11.16 4.11
CA ASP A 114 -12.50 10.60 5.10
C ASP A 114 -13.97 10.69 4.65
N GLU A 115 -14.31 11.66 3.81
CA GLU A 115 -15.64 11.85 3.22
C GLU A 115 -16.00 10.69 2.28
N LEU A 116 -15.04 10.18 1.51
CA LEU A 116 -15.23 9.09 0.56
C LEU A 116 -15.09 7.71 1.21
N LYS A 117 -14.48 7.64 2.39
CA LYS A 117 -14.09 6.40 3.07
C LYS A 117 -15.26 5.47 3.36
N THR A 118 -16.45 6.01 3.67
CA THR A 118 -17.63 5.18 3.96
C THR A 118 -18.08 4.37 2.73
N GLU A 119 -18.13 5.01 1.56
CA GLU A 119 -18.55 4.36 0.33
C GLU A 119 -17.44 3.44 -0.22
N ALA A 120 -16.18 3.91 -0.18
CA ALA A 120 -15.02 3.09 -0.49
C ALA A 120 -14.96 1.82 0.36
N ALA A 121 -15.28 1.90 1.66
CA ALA A 121 -15.29 0.74 2.56
C ALA A 121 -16.35 -0.31 2.15
N ARG A 122 -17.52 0.10 1.66
CA ARG A 122 -18.55 -0.83 1.17
C ARG A 122 -18.08 -1.57 -0.08
N ARG A 123 -17.49 -0.84 -1.03
CA ARG A 123 -16.93 -1.40 -2.27
C ARG A 123 -15.75 -2.33 -1.96
N PHE A 124 -14.84 -1.89 -1.09
CA PHE A 124 -13.71 -2.68 -0.63
C PHE A 124 -14.15 -3.97 0.06
N ALA A 125 -15.14 -3.87 0.97
CA ALA A 125 -15.72 -5.03 1.65
C ALA A 125 -16.27 -6.07 0.67
N ARG A 126 -16.97 -5.62 -0.38
CA ARG A 126 -17.50 -6.50 -1.43
C ARG A 126 -16.37 -7.20 -2.19
N ILE A 127 -15.39 -6.44 -2.67
CA ILE A 127 -14.27 -6.98 -3.46
C ILE A 127 -13.48 -7.98 -2.64
N MET A 128 -13.13 -7.62 -1.41
CA MET A 128 -12.27 -8.41 -0.52
C MET A 128 -13.03 -9.43 0.33
N GLN A 129 -14.36 -9.52 0.18
CA GLN A 129 -15.23 -10.41 0.95
C GLN A 129 -15.08 -10.23 2.48
N LEU A 130 -15.03 -8.97 2.91
CA LEU A 130 -14.90 -8.56 4.31
C LEU A 130 -16.21 -7.98 4.84
N GLN A 131 -16.30 -7.83 6.16
CA GLN A 131 -17.37 -7.06 6.77
C GLN A 131 -17.12 -5.55 6.57
N PRO A 132 -18.17 -4.72 6.34
CA PRO A 132 -18.01 -3.29 6.08
C PRO A 132 -17.21 -2.52 7.16
N TYR A 133 -17.40 -2.88 8.43
CA TYR A 133 -16.66 -2.26 9.53
C TYR A 133 -15.15 -2.57 9.44
N SER A 134 -14.79 -3.84 9.28
CA SER A 134 -13.39 -4.28 9.13
C SER A 134 -12.74 -3.67 7.89
N ALA A 135 -13.47 -3.62 6.77
CA ALA A 135 -13.02 -2.98 5.54
C ALA A 135 -12.68 -1.50 5.75
N ARG A 136 -13.51 -0.76 6.49
CA ARG A 136 -13.26 0.65 6.81
C ARG A 136 -11.96 0.85 7.60
N LEU A 137 -11.64 -0.05 8.52
CA LEU A 137 -10.41 0.00 9.33
C LEU A 137 -9.14 -0.31 8.52
N LEU A 138 -9.29 -1.03 7.41
CA LEU A 138 -8.19 -1.40 6.52
C LEU A 138 -7.84 -0.28 5.54
N LEU A 139 -8.82 0.55 5.15
CA LEU A 139 -8.56 1.69 4.27
C LEU A 139 -7.78 2.80 5.02
N PRO A 140 -6.59 3.21 4.54
CA PRO A 140 -5.84 4.28 5.18
C PRO A 140 -6.44 5.66 4.87
N SER A 141 -6.28 6.61 5.80
CA SER A 141 -6.64 8.04 5.58
C SER A 141 -5.42 8.94 5.39
N ARG A 142 -4.21 8.50 5.77
CA ARG A 142 -3.02 9.37 5.84
C ARG A 142 -1.81 8.83 5.08
N SER A 143 -1.38 7.60 5.37
CA SER A 143 -0.20 6.99 4.77
C SER A 143 -0.56 5.76 3.95
N TRP A 144 0.36 5.31 3.11
CA TRP A 144 0.24 4.02 2.44
C TRP A 144 0.12 2.89 3.45
N ARG A 145 -0.70 1.90 3.10
CA ARG A 145 -0.86 0.67 3.86
C ARG A 145 -0.44 -0.51 3.02
N MET A 146 0.50 -1.29 3.55
CA MET A 146 0.78 -2.63 3.04
C MET A 146 -0.41 -3.52 3.40
N TYR A 147 -1.10 -4.04 2.39
CA TYR A 147 -2.36 -4.75 2.60
C TYR A 147 -2.24 -6.26 2.41
N ARG A 148 -1.51 -6.69 1.37
CA ARG A 148 -1.44 -8.11 1.02
C ARG A 148 -0.17 -8.47 0.25
N THR A 149 0.31 -9.68 0.47
CA THR A 149 1.36 -10.33 -0.32
C THR A 149 0.78 -11.45 -1.20
N GLY A 150 1.47 -11.78 -2.30
CA GLY A 150 1.05 -12.87 -3.19
C GLY A 150 1.75 -12.83 -4.54
N ALA A 151 1.33 -13.70 -5.45
CA ALA A 151 1.80 -13.69 -6.83
C ALA A 151 1.36 -12.39 -7.52
N ILE A 152 2.28 -11.71 -8.22
CA ILE A 152 1.98 -10.40 -8.85
C ILE A 152 0.81 -10.46 -9.84
N GLY A 153 0.63 -11.58 -10.54
CA GLY A 153 -0.52 -11.81 -11.42
C GLY A 153 -1.85 -11.76 -10.68
N GLU A 154 -1.94 -12.40 -9.51
CA GLU A 154 -3.12 -12.35 -8.64
C GLU A 154 -3.36 -10.91 -8.13
N LEU A 155 -2.31 -10.26 -7.64
CA LEU A 155 -2.42 -8.91 -7.07
C LEU A 155 -2.88 -7.89 -8.12
N ARG A 156 -2.44 -8.03 -9.39
CA ARG A 156 -2.90 -7.18 -10.49
C ARG A 156 -4.40 -7.32 -10.78
N VAL A 157 -4.98 -8.51 -10.61
CA VAL A 157 -6.43 -8.71 -10.72
C VAL A 157 -7.15 -7.91 -9.64
N PHE A 158 -6.69 -7.99 -8.38
CA PHE A 158 -7.25 -7.19 -7.29
C PHE A 158 -7.07 -5.68 -7.52
N VAL A 159 -5.90 -5.23 -7.96
CA VAL A 159 -5.66 -3.81 -8.27
C VAL A 159 -6.60 -3.31 -9.36
N ALA A 160 -6.86 -4.10 -10.39
CA ALA A 160 -7.82 -3.73 -11.44
C ALA A 160 -9.24 -3.58 -10.89
N GLU A 161 -9.73 -4.55 -10.10
CA GLU A 161 -11.06 -4.49 -9.48
C GLU A 161 -11.18 -3.31 -8.50
N LEU A 162 -10.16 -3.05 -7.70
CA LEU A 162 -10.13 -1.95 -6.73
C LEU A 162 -10.11 -0.58 -7.42
N ARG A 163 -9.27 -0.40 -8.44
CA ARG A 163 -9.21 0.84 -9.22
C ARG A 163 -10.51 1.10 -9.96
N GLN A 164 -11.15 0.07 -10.52
CA GLN A 164 -12.48 0.19 -11.13
C GLN A 164 -13.55 0.64 -10.13
N ALA A 165 -13.39 0.28 -8.86
CA ALA A 165 -14.25 0.73 -7.76
C ALA A 165 -13.83 2.08 -7.13
N GLU A 166 -12.91 2.80 -7.77
CA GLU A 166 -12.36 4.10 -7.35
C GLU A 166 -11.58 4.04 -6.03
N ILE A 167 -10.98 2.88 -5.72
CA ILE A 167 -10.11 2.70 -4.56
C ILE A 167 -8.65 2.81 -5.04
N PRO A 168 -7.90 3.84 -4.62
CA PRO A 168 -6.53 4.04 -5.08
C PRO A 168 -5.61 2.98 -4.44
N CYS A 169 -4.93 2.23 -5.30
CA CYS A 169 -4.01 1.19 -4.91
C CYS A 169 -3.06 0.86 -6.06
N PHE A 170 -1.97 0.19 -5.72
CA PHE A 170 -1.01 -0.32 -6.69
C PHE A 170 -0.35 -1.61 -6.18
N CYS A 171 0.41 -2.25 -7.05
CA CYS A 171 1.22 -3.41 -6.68
C CYS A 171 2.60 -3.33 -7.32
N ALA A 172 3.59 -3.92 -6.66
CA ALA A 172 4.97 -4.04 -7.14
C ALA A 172 5.51 -5.43 -6.77
N THR A 173 6.49 -5.90 -7.52
CA THR A 173 7.22 -7.13 -7.20
C THR A 173 8.35 -6.83 -6.21
N VAL A 174 8.69 -7.82 -5.38
CA VAL A 174 9.90 -7.76 -4.54
C VAL A 174 11.16 -7.67 -5.40
N GLU A 175 11.16 -8.33 -6.57
CA GLU A 175 12.26 -8.27 -7.52
C GLU A 175 12.51 -6.84 -8.02
N GLN A 176 11.46 -6.11 -8.42
CA GLN A 176 11.60 -4.70 -8.82
C GLN A 176 12.22 -3.84 -7.71
N ILE A 177 11.87 -4.09 -6.45
CA ILE A 177 12.45 -3.37 -5.30
C ILE A 177 13.93 -3.70 -5.13
N ASN A 178 14.32 -4.97 -5.26
CA ASN A 178 15.70 -5.44 -5.13
C ASN A 178 16.60 -5.01 -6.31
N GLN A 179 16.02 -4.71 -7.47
CA GLN A 179 16.75 -4.24 -8.65
C GLN A 179 17.07 -2.74 -8.61
N ILE A 180 16.49 -1.98 -7.68
CA ILE A 180 16.77 -0.54 -7.54
C ILE A 180 18.23 -0.33 -7.18
N PRO A 181 19.02 0.41 -7.99
CA PRO A 181 20.37 0.78 -7.62
C PRO A 181 20.36 1.75 -6.43
N ILE A 182 21.04 1.36 -5.35
CA ILE A 182 21.24 2.19 -4.16
C ILE A 182 22.71 2.54 -4.05
N PHE A 183 22.96 3.84 -3.91
CA PHE A 183 24.29 4.38 -3.66
C PHE A 183 24.34 4.89 -2.22
N LYS A 184 25.07 4.17 -1.37
CA LYS A 184 25.27 4.51 0.05
C LYS A 184 26.23 5.68 0.14
N VAL A 185 25.72 6.88 0.41
CA VAL A 185 26.48 8.12 0.46
C VAL A 185 27.37 8.13 1.70
N ARG A 186 28.65 8.42 1.49
CA ARG A 186 29.62 8.63 2.55
C ARG A 186 29.71 10.10 2.92
N TYR A 187 29.82 10.98 1.94
CA TYR A 187 29.83 12.43 2.14
C TYR A 187 29.52 13.18 0.83
N PHE A 188 29.12 14.44 0.95
CA PHE A 188 29.07 15.37 -0.17
C PHE A 188 30.47 15.92 -0.44
N GLN A 189 30.99 15.72 -1.64
CA GLN A 189 32.25 16.30 -2.10
C GLN A 189 32.07 17.74 -2.59
N ALA A 190 30.93 18.04 -3.23
CA ALA A 190 30.57 19.38 -3.69
C ALA A 190 29.05 19.58 -3.58
N ILE A 191 28.63 20.84 -3.41
CA ILE A 191 27.21 21.23 -3.28
C ILE A 191 26.79 22.39 -4.22
N SER A 192 27.74 22.92 -5.00
CA SER A 192 27.53 24.03 -5.94
C SER A 192 28.43 23.87 -7.17
N PRO A 193 27.94 24.15 -8.40
CA PRO A 193 26.56 24.55 -8.73
C PRO A 193 25.54 23.39 -8.60
N GLY A 194 25.99 22.16 -8.84
CA GLY A 194 25.26 20.93 -8.55
C GLY A 194 25.87 20.18 -7.35
N ALA A 195 25.27 19.06 -6.97
CA ALA A 195 25.78 18.20 -5.92
C ALA A 195 26.70 17.12 -6.49
N SER A 196 27.72 16.76 -5.73
CA SER A 196 28.51 15.55 -5.98
C SER A 196 28.74 14.81 -4.68
N VAL A 197 28.47 13.51 -4.69
CA VAL A 197 28.61 12.62 -3.53
C VAL A 197 29.66 11.56 -3.80
N VAL A 198 30.41 11.23 -2.76
CA VAL A 198 31.19 9.99 -2.71
C VAL A 198 30.33 8.92 -2.06
N CYS A 199 30.18 7.78 -2.74
CA CYS A 199 29.23 6.75 -2.35
C CYS A 199 29.76 5.34 -2.64
N LYS A 200 29.15 4.34 -2.00
CA LYS A 200 29.37 2.93 -2.30
C LYS A 200 28.18 2.32 -3.04
N ASN A 201 28.45 1.51 -4.05
CA ASN A 201 27.42 0.71 -4.72
C ASN A 201 27.08 -0.57 -3.92
N ARG A 202 26.19 -1.41 -4.48
CA ARG A 202 25.80 -2.71 -3.89
C ARG A 202 26.98 -3.64 -3.63
N SER A 203 27.99 -3.64 -4.51
CA SER A 203 29.22 -4.43 -4.37
C SER A 203 30.25 -3.79 -3.43
N ASN A 204 29.86 -2.76 -2.67
CA ASN A 204 30.73 -2.00 -1.76
C ASN A 204 31.91 -1.28 -2.43
N GLN A 205 31.87 -1.09 -3.75
CA GLN A 205 32.87 -0.34 -4.49
C GLN A 205 32.63 1.16 -4.30
N LEU A 206 33.70 1.89 -3.99
CA LEU A 206 33.68 3.33 -3.84
C LEU A 206 33.61 4.01 -5.22
N GLY A 207 32.79 5.04 -5.34
CA GLY A 207 32.68 5.85 -6.54
C GLY A 207 32.14 7.23 -6.22
N GLN A 208 31.93 8.03 -7.27
CA GLN A 208 31.40 9.38 -7.19
C GLN A 208 30.19 9.51 -8.11
N LEU A 209 29.17 10.24 -7.66
CA LEU A 209 27.99 10.55 -8.46
C LEU A 209 27.70 12.05 -8.38
N ALA A 210 27.62 12.70 -9.55
CA ALA A 210 27.22 14.11 -9.67
C ALA A 210 25.78 14.21 -10.18
N PHE A 211 25.03 15.18 -9.65
CA PHE A 211 23.63 15.43 -9.99
C PHE A 211 23.24 16.89 -9.72
N ASP A 212 22.24 17.38 -10.45
CA ASP A 212 21.61 18.66 -10.16
C ASP A 212 20.55 18.50 -9.08
N TRP A 213 20.41 19.49 -8.19
CA TRP A 213 19.43 19.45 -7.11
C TRP A 213 17.99 19.26 -7.63
N SER A 214 17.68 19.76 -8.83
CA SER A 214 16.39 19.59 -9.51
C SER A 214 16.10 18.15 -9.95
N GLU A 215 17.10 17.26 -9.99
CA GLU A 215 16.89 15.85 -10.30
C GLU A 215 16.28 15.07 -9.13
N VAL A 216 16.34 15.61 -7.91
CA VAL A 216 15.77 14.97 -6.72
C VAL A 216 14.27 15.24 -6.69
N ASN A 217 13.47 14.22 -6.96
CA ASN A 217 12.01 14.34 -6.99
C ASN A 217 11.37 14.11 -5.62
N HIS A 218 11.96 13.22 -4.82
CA HIS A 218 11.47 12.88 -3.49
C HIS A 218 12.62 12.78 -2.49
N VAL A 219 12.30 13.14 -1.26
CA VAL A 219 13.16 12.92 -0.09
C VAL A 219 12.39 12.03 0.86
N VAL A 220 12.91 10.84 1.15
CA VAL A 220 12.28 9.88 2.06
C VAL A 220 13.09 9.80 3.34
N THR A 221 12.47 10.11 4.48
CA THR A 221 13.14 10.14 5.78
C THR A 221 12.54 9.12 6.74
N ALA A 222 13.39 8.48 7.53
CA ALA A 222 12.96 7.56 8.59
C ALA A 222 13.88 7.61 9.82
N LEU A 223 13.31 7.21 10.96
CA LEU A 223 14.04 6.94 12.19
C LEU A 223 13.98 5.44 12.45
N MET A 224 15.11 4.77 12.31
CA MET A 224 15.23 3.32 12.44
C MET A 224 15.48 2.95 13.90
N PRO A 225 14.59 2.19 14.57
CA PRO A 225 14.76 1.85 15.98
C PRO A 225 15.92 0.87 16.16
N ILE A 226 16.82 1.14 17.10
CA ILE A 226 17.82 0.18 17.62
C ILE A 226 17.23 -0.50 18.84
N PHE A 227 17.20 -1.83 18.82
CA PHE A 227 16.68 -2.64 19.91
C PHE A 227 17.79 -3.15 20.84
N LYS A 228 17.45 -3.30 22.12
CA LYS A 228 18.26 -4.01 23.13
C LYS A 228 17.37 -4.90 23.98
N GLU A 229 17.93 -6.02 24.44
CA GLU A 229 17.28 -6.86 25.44
C GLU A 229 17.45 -6.26 26.84
N VAL A 230 16.33 -6.10 27.55
CA VAL A 230 16.31 -5.60 28.92
C VAL A 230 15.75 -6.68 29.83
N ALA A 231 16.48 -6.98 30.90
CA ALA A 231 16.02 -7.84 31.97
C ALA A 231 14.87 -7.18 32.75
N VAL A 232 13.69 -7.76 32.68
CA VAL A 232 12.48 -7.34 33.39
C VAL A 232 12.15 -8.39 34.44
N GLN A 233 12.26 -8.00 35.71
CA GLN A 233 11.82 -8.86 36.81
C GLN A 233 10.31 -8.79 37.01
N ASN A 234 9.71 -9.92 37.39
CA ASN A 234 8.34 -9.92 37.88
C ASN A 234 8.23 -9.08 39.18
N HIS A 235 7.01 -8.65 39.55
CA HIS A 235 6.81 -7.79 40.72
C HIS A 235 7.39 -8.36 42.03
N ARG A 236 7.48 -9.70 42.13
CA ARG A 236 8.06 -10.42 43.28
C ARG A 236 9.59 -10.62 43.20
N ARG A 237 10.27 -10.14 42.15
CA ARG A 237 11.72 -10.30 41.87
C ARG A 237 12.23 -11.74 41.90
N THR A 238 11.36 -12.71 41.66
CA THR A 238 11.69 -14.15 41.66
C THR A 238 11.98 -14.70 40.27
N ARG A 239 11.61 -13.98 39.21
CA ARG A 239 11.86 -14.39 37.82
C ARG A 239 12.30 -13.19 36.99
N THR A 240 13.39 -13.37 36.25
CA THR A 240 13.89 -12.41 35.26
C THR A 240 13.46 -12.88 33.87
N ASN A 241 12.68 -12.06 33.17
CA ASN A 241 12.33 -12.25 31.78
C ASN A 241 13.06 -11.21 30.94
N TYR A 242 13.52 -11.56 29.74
CA TYR A 242 14.10 -10.58 28.82
C TYR A 242 13.00 -10.04 27.91
N LYS A 243 12.97 -8.72 27.73
CA LYS A 243 12.09 -8.06 26.78
C LYS A 243 12.91 -7.16 25.88
N GLU A 244 12.58 -7.17 24.60
CA GLU A 244 13.12 -6.21 23.66
C GLU A 244 12.55 -4.82 23.96
N LYS A 245 13.43 -3.82 23.98
CA LYS A 245 13.06 -2.41 24.13
C LYS A 245 13.88 -1.58 23.14
N THR A 246 13.24 -0.59 22.54
CA THR A 246 13.96 0.43 21.75
C THR A 246 14.91 1.20 22.65
N SER A 247 16.20 1.16 22.31
CA SER A 247 17.28 1.85 23.02
C SER A 247 17.63 3.19 22.40
N ASP A 248 17.58 3.28 21.06
CA ASP A 248 17.99 4.47 20.31
C ASP A 248 17.35 4.47 18.91
N TYR A 249 17.62 5.51 18.11
CA TYR A 249 17.20 5.62 16.73
C TYR A 249 18.34 6.10 15.82
N VAL A 250 18.36 5.56 14.59
CA VAL A 250 19.28 6.00 13.53
C VAL A 250 18.50 6.67 12.41
N GLY A 251 18.88 7.90 12.08
CA GLY A 251 18.30 8.61 10.93
C GLY A 251 18.75 8.03 9.60
N ILE A 252 17.78 7.81 8.70
CA ILE A 252 18.03 7.52 7.28
C ILE A 252 17.31 8.57 6.43
N CYS A 253 17.97 8.99 5.36
CA CYS A 253 17.43 9.90 4.36
C CYS A 253 17.80 9.38 2.96
N ASP A 254 16.78 9.08 2.16
CA ASP A 254 16.93 8.69 0.76
C ASP A 254 16.58 9.86 -0.15
N LEU A 255 17.49 10.21 -1.06
CA LEU A 255 17.24 11.14 -2.15
C LEU A 255 16.94 10.34 -3.42
N HIS A 256 15.76 10.56 -3.99
CA HIS A 256 15.31 9.82 -5.17
C HIS A 256 15.62 10.58 -6.45
N LEU A 257 16.54 10.03 -7.25
CA LEU A 257 16.82 10.49 -8.61
C LEU A 257 15.94 9.71 -9.58
N GLN A 258 14.65 10.08 -9.67
CA GLN A 258 13.64 9.25 -10.31
C GLN A 258 13.93 9.00 -11.79
N ASN A 259 14.42 10.02 -12.51
CA ASN A 259 14.80 9.90 -13.92
C ASN A 259 15.99 8.96 -14.15
N ARG A 260 16.86 8.79 -13.14
CA ARG A 260 17.98 7.83 -13.17
C ARG A 260 17.59 6.47 -12.59
N GLY A 261 16.39 6.34 -12.01
CA GLY A 261 15.90 5.12 -11.40
C GLY A 261 16.71 4.64 -10.19
N CYS A 262 17.40 5.55 -9.49
CA CYS A 262 18.29 5.18 -8.37
C CYS A 262 18.05 6.01 -7.11
N ILE A 263 18.56 5.50 -5.99
CA ILE A 263 18.46 6.12 -4.66
C ILE A 263 19.85 6.47 -4.15
N LEU A 264 20.03 7.70 -3.68
CA LEU A 264 21.18 8.08 -2.85
C LEU A 264 20.77 7.95 -1.38
N ARG A 265 21.32 6.98 -0.67
CA ARG A 265 20.99 6.71 0.74
C ARG A 265 22.01 7.32 1.68
N LEU A 266 21.56 8.24 2.50
CA LEU A 266 22.32 8.83 3.61
C LEU A 266 21.89 8.15 4.91
N CYS A 267 22.85 7.80 5.75
CA CYS A 267 22.60 7.19 7.06
C CYS A 267 23.43 7.93 8.12
N GLN A 268 22.78 8.31 9.22
CA GLN A 268 23.36 9.12 10.29
C GLN A 268 24.67 8.54 10.84
N GLU A 269 24.76 7.21 10.99
CA GLU A 269 25.94 6.56 11.56
C GLU A 269 27.08 6.38 10.56
N THR A 270 26.78 6.21 9.27
CA THR A 270 27.80 5.91 8.26
C THR A 270 28.24 7.12 7.44
N TYR A 271 27.54 8.25 7.58
CA TYR A 271 27.92 9.53 6.97
C TYR A 271 29.19 10.09 7.63
N GLN A 272 30.18 10.44 6.82
CA GLN A 272 31.49 10.94 7.24
C GLN A 272 31.50 12.46 7.29
N PHE A 273 31.02 13.04 8.40
CA PHE A 273 30.94 14.50 8.57
C PHE A 273 32.29 15.24 8.59
N GLN A 274 33.40 14.53 8.74
CA GLN A 274 34.75 15.08 8.72
C GLN A 274 35.33 15.17 7.29
N GLU A 275 34.65 14.58 6.32
CA GLU A 275 35.08 14.51 4.93
C GLU A 275 34.17 15.38 4.04
N GLY A 276 34.76 15.98 3.00
CA GLY A 276 34.02 16.77 2.01
C GLY A 276 33.49 18.11 2.55
N VAL A 277 32.27 18.47 2.16
CA VAL A 277 31.67 19.76 2.47
C VAL A 277 31.27 19.84 3.94
N THR A 278 31.66 20.95 4.57
CA THR A 278 31.35 21.24 5.96
C THR A 278 30.01 21.97 6.09
N PHE A 279 29.10 21.45 6.91
CA PHE A 279 27.81 22.08 7.19
C PHE A 279 27.87 22.82 8.53
N THR A 280 27.85 24.15 8.49
CA THR A 280 27.85 24.99 9.70
C THR A 280 26.43 25.12 10.25
N PRO A 281 26.17 24.77 11.53
CA PRO A 281 24.88 25.03 12.14
C PRO A 281 24.65 26.54 12.25
N VAL A 282 23.46 27.00 11.88
CA VAL A 282 22.99 28.34 12.29
C VAL A 282 22.62 28.22 13.76
N LEU A 283 23.57 28.51 14.65
CA LEU A 283 23.29 28.62 16.08
C LEU A 283 22.38 29.83 16.30
N ASP A 284 21.30 29.66 17.06
CA ASP A 284 20.50 30.79 17.53
C ASP A 284 21.41 31.82 18.20
N LYS A 285 21.09 33.11 18.02
CA LYS A 285 21.90 34.30 18.38
C LYS A 285 22.49 34.31 19.81
N ALA A 286 22.01 33.43 20.71
CA ALA A 286 22.53 33.23 22.05
C ALA A 286 23.99 32.70 22.12
N PHE A 287 24.52 32.10 21.06
CA PHE A 287 25.91 31.57 21.02
C PHE A 287 26.84 32.32 20.07
N SER A 288 26.46 33.52 19.61
CA SER A 288 27.18 34.31 18.59
C SER A 288 28.57 34.84 18.99
N GLY A 289 29.16 34.35 20.09
CA GLY A 289 30.49 34.75 20.57
C GLY A 289 31.55 33.64 20.57
N SER A 290 31.21 32.38 20.29
CA SER A 290 32.18 31.27 20.30
C SER A 290 32.30 30.61 18.93
N ASN A 291 33.52 30.55 18.40
CA ASN A 291 33.87 29.72 17.24
C ASN A 291 33.69 28.23 17.62
N VAL A 292 32.46 27.72 17.52
CA VAL A 292 32.16 26.31 17.75
C VAL A 292 32.77 25.51 16.61
N LYS A 293 33.84 24.76 16.89
CA LYS A 293 34.42 23.82 15.94
C LYS A 293 33.40 22.70 15.69
N ILE A 294 33.07 22.43 14.43
CA ILE A 294 32.07 21.41 14.06
C ILE A 294 32.44 20.01 14.57
N ASP A 295 33.73 19.75 14.79
CA ASP A 295 34.23 18.51 15.39
C ASP A 295 33.76 18.27 16.83
N SER A 296 33.40 19.32 17.57
CA SER A 296 32.89 19.18 18.94
C SER A 296 31.37 18.92 19.00
N LEU A 297 30.68 18.86 17.86
CA LEU A 297 29.24 18.62 17.81
C LEU A 297 28.92 17.12 17.88
N SER A 298 27.80 16.79 18.52
CA SER A 298 27.28 15.42 18.50
C SER A 298 26.91 15.00 17.08
N VAL A 299 27.00 13.69 16.78
CA VAL A 299 26.59 13.12 15.49
C VAL A 299 25.15 13.50 15.14
N ASN A 300 24.25 13.48 16.13
CA ASN A 300 22.86 13.89 15.93
C ASN A 300 22.74 15.36 15.48
N LEU A 301 23.44 16.29 16.13
CA LEU A 301 23.37 17.70 15.73
C LEU A 301 23.91 17.94 14.31
N ARG A 302 24.99 17.24 13.94
CA ARG A 302 25.53 17.28 12.57
C ARG A 302 24.53 16.72 11.56
N TRP A 303 23.86 15.61 11.89
CA TRP A 303 22.80 15.03 11.07
C TRP A 303 21.61 15.98 10.89
N GLN A 304 21.11 16.59 11.96
CA GLN A 304 20.02 17.59 11.84
C GLN A 304 20.42 18.79 10.99
N THR A 305 21.67 19.24 11.10
CA THR A 305 22.20 20.33 10.28
C THR A 305 22.22 19.96 8.80
N LEU A 306 22.65 18.74 8.48
CA LEU A 306 22.60 18.20 7.12
C LEU A 306 21.16 18.10 6.58
N LEU A 307 20.23 17.56 7.37
CA LEU A 307 18.82 17.45 6.94
C LEU A 307 18.20 18.82 6.69
N LYS A 308 18.48 19.82 7.55
CA LYS A 308 18.03 21.20 7.35
C LYS A 308 18.59 21.79 6.05
N PHE A 309 19.88 21.60 5.79
CA PHE A 309 20.50 22.01 4.53
C PHE A 309 19.82 21.37 3.32
N LEU A 310 19.55 20.06 3.37
CA LEU A 310 18.85 19.36 2.29
C LEU A 310 17.44 19.90 2.08
N GLN A 311 16.70 20.18 3.15
CA GLN A 311 15.37 20.77 3.08
C GLN A 311 15.39 22.16 2.40
N GLU A 312 16.40 22.98 2.71
CA GLU A 312 16.58 24.30 2.07
C GLU A 312 16.96 24.20 0.59
N LYS A 313 17.70 23.16 0.19
CA LYS A 313 18.07 22.92 -1.22
C LYS A 313 16.96 22.26 -2.03
N LEU A 314 16.10 21.47 -1.39
CA LEU A 314 15.13 20.58 -2.04
C LEU A 314 13.68 21.03 -1.79
N VAL A 315 13.42 22.34 -1.83
CA VAL A 315 12.10 22.94 -1.56
C VAL A 315 11.01 22.41 -2.49
N LEU A 316 11.38 22.03 -3.73
CA LEU A 316 10.44 21.52 -4.73
C LEU A 316 10.27 19.99 -4.68
N ALA A 317 11.08 19.27 -3.90
CA ALA A 317 11.00 17.82 -3.79
C ALA A 317 9.86 17.40 -2.85
N GLY A 318 9.15 16.33 -3.20
CA GLY A 318 8.13 15.75 -2.33
C GLY A 318 8.78 15.10 -1.10
N VAL A 319 8.45 15.58 0.10
CA VAL A 319 8.95 14.99 1.35
C VAL A 319 8.03 13.85 1.79
N GLN A 320 8.63 12.69 2.08
CA GLN A 320 7.94 11.47 2.51
C GLN A 320 8.50 11.05 3.88
N SER A 321 7.68 11.22 4.92
CA SER A 321 8.08 10.94 6.32
C SER A 321 7.14 9.98 7.04
N ASP A 322 6.17 9.39 6.33
CA ASP A 322 5.14 8.53 6.93
C ASP A 322 5.55 7.05 7.00
N PHE A 323 6.87 6.77 6.99
CA PHE A 323 7.42 5.42 7.04
C PHE A 323 6.89 4.62 8.25
N ASN A 324 6.82 5.21 9.44
CA ASN A 324 6.39 4.48 10.64
C ASN A 324 4.97 3.90 10.48
N PHE A 325 4.04 4.68 9.92
CA PHE A 325 2.68 4.21 9.66
C PHE A 325 2.64 3.08 8.62
N PHE A 326 3.49 3.15 7.60
CA PHE A 326 3.63 2.07 6.64
C PHE A 326 4.22 0.82 7.29
N ALA A 327 5.29 0.98 8.09
CA ALA A 327 6.01 -0.09 8.77
C ALA A 327 5.11 -0.90 9.70
N GLU A 328 4.20 -0.25 10.45
CA GLU A 328 3.21 -0.93 11.30
C GLU A 328 2.39 -1.99 10.54
N THR A 329 2.21 -1.79 9.23
CA THR A 329 1.44 -2.70 8.37
C THR A 329 2.31 -3.66 7.56
N ALA A 330 3.58 -3.35 7.37
CA ALA A 330 4.53 -4.20 6.67
C ALA A 330 5.27 -5.20 7.59
N LEU A 331 5.58 -4.80 8.83
CA LEU A 331 6.32 -5.62 9.80
C LEU A 331 5.66 -6.98 10.13
N PRO A 332 4.31 -7.11 10.19
CA PRO A 332 3.67 -8.42 10.36
C PRO A 332 3.95 -9.41 9.23
N GLU A 333 4.39 -8.94 8.06
CA GLU A 333 4.66 -9.74 6.86
C GLU A 333 6.15 -10.09 6.76
N SER A 334 6.73 -10.53 7.89
CA SER A 334 8.17 -10.80 8.05
C SER A 334 8.72 -11.74 6.97
N ASN A 335 7.97 -12.80 6.64
CA ASN A 335 8.39 -13.79 5.64
C ASN A 335 8.61 -13.16 4.26
N MET A 336 7.84 -12.14 3.89
CA MET A 336 8.06 -11.43 2.62
C MET A 336 9.26 -10.48 2.72
N LEU A 337 9.42 -9.82 3.86
CA LEU A 337 10.53 -8.88 4.10
C LEU A 337 11.91 -9.58 4.04
N GLU A 338 11.99 -10.87 4.37
CA GLU A 338 13.22 -11.67 4.23
C GLU A 338 13.75 -11.73 2.78
N TYR A 339 12.89 -11.52 1.78
CA TYR A 339 13.29 -11.50 0.38
C TYR A 339 13.75 -10.12 -0.11
N ILE A 340 13.75 -9.10 0.75
CA ILE A 340 14.15 -7.73 0.39
C ILE A 340 15.56 -7.46 0.87
N ASP A 341 16.46 -7.15 -0.06
CA ASP A 341 17.82 -6.70 0.24
C ASP A 341 17.79 -5.22 0.64
N SER A 342 17.85 -4.95 1.94
CA SER A 342 17.72 -3.60 2.47
C SER A 342 18.89 -2.69 2.12
N GLN A 343 20.10 -3.25 1.92
CA GLN A 343 21.36 -2.49 1.77
C GLN A 343 21.55 -1.40 2.85
N ILE A 344 21.03 -1.63 4.06
CA ILE A 344 21.22 -0.77 5.22
C ILE A 344 22.34 -1.39 6.07
N GLU A 345 23.40 -0.61 6.27
CA GLU A 345 24.58 -1.05 7.01
C GLU A 345 24.84 -0.06 8.14
N PHE A 346 24.49 -0.46 9.35
CA PHE A 346 24.97 0.15 10.58
C PHE A 346 24.93 -0.87 11.71
N TRP A 347 25.61 -0.58 12.80
CA TRP A 347 25.86 -1.59 13.82
C TRP A 347 24.60 -1.86 14.66
N ARG A 348 24.23 -3.14 14.75
CA ARG A 348 23.13 -3.63 15.59
C ARG A 348 23.53 -5.00 16.14
N TYR A 349 23.00 -5.34 17.31
CA TYR A 349 23.19 -6.67 17.89
C TYR A 349 22.48 -7.78 17.11
N ALA A 350 21.35 -7.46 16.49
CA ALA A 350 20.55 -8.39 15.71
C ALA A 350 19.97 -7.70 14.45
N PRO A 351 19.74 -8.46 13.36
CA PRO A 351 19.00 -7.97 12.20
C PRO A 351 17.60 -7.49 12.58
N SER A 352 17.07 -6.51 11.84
CA SER A 352 15.75 -5.95 12.10
C SER A 352 14.91 -5.90 10.84
N ASN A 353 13.65 -6.35 10.90
CA ASN A 353 12.69 -6.26 9.80
C ASN A 353 12.32 -4.80 9.45
N TRP A 354 12.71 -3.84 10.27
CA TRP A 354 12.60 -2.43 9.95
C TRP A 354 13.42 -2.07 8.70
N ASP A 355 14.60 -2.67 8.54
CA ASP A 355 15.51 -2.35 7.44
C ASP A 355 14.91 -2.73 6.06
N PRO A 356 14.45 -3.97 5.81
CA PRO A 356 13.75 -4.32 4.58
C PRO A 356 12.40 -3.61 4.45
N ALA A 357 11.70 -3.29 5.55
CA ALA A 357 10.46 -2.51 5.48
C ALA A 357 10.72 -1.08 4.98
N PHE A 358 11.81 -0.43 5.41
CA PHE A 358 12.22 0.87 4.90
C PHE A 358 12.61 0.81 3.43
N GLN A 359 13.39 -0.20 3.06
CA GLN A 359 13.75 -0.43 1.66
C GLN A 359 12.50 -0.61 0.78
N LEU A 360 11.51 -1.37 1.26
CA LEU A 360 10.23 -1.52 0.57
C LEU A 360 9.53 -0.17 0.42
N TYR A 361 9.35 0.58 1.50
CA TYR A 361 8.67 1.88 1.48
C TYR A 361 9.33 2.86 0.51
N SER A 362 10.64 3.06 0.65
CA SER A 362 11.42 3.96 -0.20
C SER A 362 11.42 3.50 -1.67
N GLY A 363 11.59 2.20 -1.92
CA GLY A 363 11.54 1.65 -3.27
C GLY A 363 10.17 1.81 -3.93
N LEU A 364 9.08 1.62 -3.19
CA LEU A 364 7.73 1.83 -3.71
C LEU A 364 7.50 3.30 -4.12
N ILE A 365 8.01 4.26 -3.34
CA ILE A 365 7.93 5.69 -3.67
C ILE A 365 8.65 5.97 -4.99
N LEU A 366 9.86 5.44 -5.17
CA LEU A 366 10.62 5.62 -6.41
C LEU A 366 9.86 5.05 -7.62
N LEU A 367 9.32 3.84 -7.48
CA LEU A 367 8.62 3.12 -8.55
C LEU A 367 7.22 3.69 -8.84
N ARG A 368 6.60 4.43 -7.93
CA ARG A 368 5.17 4.81 -8.00
C ARG A 368 4.75 5.48 -9.30
N ARG A 369 5.61 6.25 -9.95
CA ARG A 369 5.31 6.92 -11.24
C ARG A 369 5.26 5.94 -12.43
N SER A 370 5.91 4.78 -12.29
CA SER A 370 5.95 3.71 -13.29
C SER A 370 4.91 2.59 -13.07
N LEU A 371 4.12 2.68 -11.99
CA LEU A 371 3.10 1.70 -11.54
C LEU A 371 1.69 2.30 -11.56
#